data_AF-A0A1B0BEJ4-F1
#
_entry.id   AF-A0A1B0BEJ4-F1
#
_cell.length_a   1.000
_cell.length_b   1.000
_cell.length_c   1.000
_cell.angle_alpha   90.00
_cell.angle_beta   90.00
_cell.angle_gamma   90.00
#
_symmetry.space_group_name_H-M   'P 1'
#
loop_
_entity.id
_entity.type
_entity.pdbx_description
1 polymer ?
#
loop_
_entity_poly.entity_id
_entity_poly.type
_entity_poly.pdbx_seq_one_letter_code
_entity_poly.pdbx_strand_id
1 'polypeptide(L)'
;MSKEINSTELWLKLNNRLLASTADINGFFNQKLYSAVDGAGLRESNRHGQAHRWVREPTAMLSGKDFLNCVPTKINALSSTSKTTRGRANQYRMCRAGCQSTQTTYHIIQACHRTVGARIDKHNSVAAYDK
;
A
#
# COMPACT_ATOMS: atom_id res chain seq x y z
N MET A 1 2.80 -29.57 -29.66
CA MET A 1 2.43 -28.80 -28.45
C MET A 1 0.91 -28.59 -28.48
N SER A 2 0.18 -28.82 -27.38
CA SER A 2 -1.28 -28.66 -27.37
C SER A 2 -1.68 -27.18 -27.49
N LYS A 3 -2.87 -26.89 -28.05
CA LYS A 3 -3.40 -25.52 -28.18
C LYS A 3 -3.50 -24.82 -26.82
N GLU A 4 -3.79 -25.58 -25.77
CA GLU A 4 -3.86 -25.07 -24.40
C GLU A 4 -2.49 -24.61 -23.91
N ILE A 5 -1.43 -25.40 -24.08
CA ILE A 5 -0.06 -25.02 -23.68
C ILE A 5 0.37 -23.73 -24.39
N ASN A 6 0.11 -23.61 -25.69
CA ASN A 6 0.40 -22.39 -26.46
C ASN A 6 -0.40 -21.17 -25.97
N SER A 7 -1.65 -21.37 -25.54
CA SER A 7 -2.48 -20.32 -24.94
C SER A 7 -1.88 -19.86 -23.62
N THR A 8 -1.60 -20.78 -22.69
CA THR A 8 -1.04 -20.46 -21.37
C THR A 8 0.33 -19.77 -21.47
N GLU A 9 1.19 -20.22 -22.38
CA GLU A 9 2.46 -19.54 -22.67
C GLU A 9 2.29 -18.11 -23.20
N LEU A 10 1.20 -17.83 -23.93
CA LEU A 10 0.87 -16.49 -24.41
C LEU A 10 0.41 -15.58 -23.26
N TRP A 11 -0.41 -16.09 -22.34
CA TRP A 11 -0.86 -15.35 -21.15
C TRP A 11 0.27 -15.03 -20.17
N LEU A 12 1.34 -15.82 -20.18
CA LEU A 12 2.52 -15.65 -19.33
C LEU A 12 3.68 -14.93 -20.04
N LYS A 13 3.48 -14.39 -21.24
CA LYS A 13 4.48 -13.57 -21.96
C LYS A 13 4.27 -12.09 -21.69
N LEU A 14 5.30 -11.44 -21.15
CA LEU A 14 5.38 -9.99 -21.01
C LEU A 14 6.54 -9.47 -21.85
N ASN A 15 6.29 -8.55 -22.78
CA ASN A 15 7.32 -7.99 -23.69
C ASN A 15 8.17 -9.10 -24.37
N ASN A 16 7.53 -10.14 -24.91
CA ASN A 16 8.18 -11.32 -25.50
C ASN A 16 9.04 -12.19 -24.54
N ARG A 17 9.03 -11.92 -23.23
CA ARG A 17 9.68 -12.77 -22.22
C ARG A 17 8.64 -13.64 -21.51
N LEU A 18 8.85 -14.95 -21.51
CA LEU A 18 8.04 -15.89 -20.73
C LEU A 18 8.34 -15.73 -19.23
N LEU A 19 7.30 -15.57 -18.41
CA LEU A 19 7.39 -15.63 -16.96
C LEU A 19 7.53 -17.11 -16.55
N ALA A 20 8.77 -17.61 -16.55
CA ALA A 20 9.06 -19.05 -16.41
C ALA A 20 9.13 -19.52 -14.94
N SER A 21 9.18 -18.60 -13.98
CA SER A 21 9.28 -18.94 -12.56
C SER A 21 8.30 -18.14 -11.70
N THR A 22 7.98 -18.67 -10.51
CA THR A 22 7.23 -17.94 -9.48
C THR A 22 7.91 -16.61 -9.11
N ALA A 23 9.24 -16.55 -9.16
CA ALA A 23 10.00 -15.32 -8.92
C ALA A 23 9.75 -14.28 -10.02
N ASP A 24 9.74 -14.68 -11.30
CA ASP A 24 9.42 -13.78 -12.42
C ASP A 24 7.98 -13.26 -12.32
N ILE A 25 7.03 -14.14 -11.99
CA ILE A 25 5.61 -13.78 -11.79
C ILE A 25 5.47 -12.76 -10.65
N ASN A 26 6.08 -13.04 -9.50
CA ASN A 26 6.06 -12.13 -8.36
C ASN A 26 6.74 -10.79 -8.68
N GLY A 27 7.88 -10.81 -9.37
CA GLY A 27 8.58 -9.61 -9.83
C GLY A 27 7.69 -8.74 -10.71
N PHE A 28 7.00 -9.35 -11.68
CA PHE A 28 6.06 -8.67 -12.56
C PHE A 28 4.90 -8.02 -11.79
N PHE A 29 4.20 -8.78 -10.95
CA PHE A 29 3.05 -8.25 -10.20
C PHE A 29 3.48 -7.20 -9.17
N ASN A 30 4.64 -7.36 -8.53
CA ASN A 30 5.22 -6.35 -7.65
C ASN A 30 5.49 -5.05 -8.41
N GLN A 31 6.11 -5.12 -9.59
CA GLN A 31 6.38 -3.94 -10.40
C GLN A 31 5.08 -3.25 -10.83
N LYS A 32 4.08 -4.03 -11.28
CA LYS A 32 2.75 -3.52 -11.65
C LYS A 32 2.07 -2.84 -10.46
N LEU A 33 2.10 -3.45 -9.28
CA LEU A 33 1.58 -2.88 -8.04
C LEU A 33 2.28 -1.56 -7.70
N TYR A 34 3.61 -1.55 -7.61
CA TYR A 34 4.39 -0.39 -7.17
C TYR A 34 4.35 0.77 -8.18
N SER A 35 4.12 0.48 -9.46
CA SER A 35 3.87 1.52 -10.47
C SER A 35 2.50 2.19 -10.34
N ALA A 36 1.53 1.52 -9.69
CA ALA A 36 0.22 2.09 -9.46
C ALA A 36 0.25 3.08 -8.29
N VAL A 37 -0.57 4.13 -8.37
CA VAL A 37 -0.74 5.15 -7.30
C VAL A 37 -0.95 4.53 -5.91
N ASP A 38 -1.67 3.39 -5.84
CA ASP A 38 -1.99 2.73 -4.58
C ASP A 38 -0.88 1.80 -4.08
N GLY A 39 -0.06 1.25 -4.97
CA GLY A 39 1.06 0.41 -4.57
C GLY A 39 2.37 1.18 -4.42
N ALA A 40 2.47 2.42 -4.92
CA ALA A 40 3.69 3.22 -4.85
C ALA A 40 4.21 3.38 -3.41
N GLY A 41 3.31 3.62 -2.45
CA GLY A 41 3.66 3.71 -1.03
C GLY A 41 4.02 2.37 -0.37
N LEU A 42 3.81 1.24 -1.05
CA LEU A 42 4.12 -0.10 -0.56
C LEU A 42 5.46 -0.63 -1.06
N ARG A 43 6.17 0.10 -1.94
CA ARG A 43 7.41 -0.35 -2.59
C ARG A 43 8.48 -0.84 -1.62
N GLU A 44 8.63 -0.12 -0.51
CA GLU A 44 9.63 -0.42 0.52
C GLU A 44 9.08 -1.34 1.62
N SER A 45 7.77 -1.65 1.62
CA SER A 45 7.16 -2.46 2.67
C SER A 45 7.79 -3.85 2.79
N ASN A 46 8.20 -4.47 1.68
CA ASN A 46 8.82 -5.79 1.73
C ASN A 46 10.20 -5.80 2.42
N ARG A 47 10.88 -4.65 2.49
CA ARG A 47 12.20 -4.49 3.14
C ARG A 47 12.09 -4.40 4.66
N HIS A 48 10.89 -4.12 5.18
CA HIS A 48 10.63 -3.89 6.59
C HIS A 48 9.72 -4.98 7.19
N GLY A 49 10.07 -6.25 7.00
CA GLY A 49 9.27 -7.39 7.45
C GLY A 49 8.91 -7.37 8.94
N GLN A 50 9.84 -6.93 9.80
CA GLN A 50 9.60 -6.85 11.25
C GLN A 50 8.50 -5.84 11.62
N ALA A 51 8.41 -4.72 10.91
CA ALA A 51 7.34 -3.73 11.12
C ALA A 51 5.96 -4.25 10.68
N HIS A 52 5.90 -5.41 10.01
CA HIS A 52 4.68 -6.02 9.48
C HIS A 52 4.35 -7.37 10.15
N ARG A 53 5.13 -7.75 11.16
CA ARG A 53 5.01 -9.04 11.87
C ARG A 53 3.64 -9.21 12.54
N TRP A 54 3.07 -8.13 13.07
CA TRP A 54 1.74 -8.07 13.68
C TRP A 54 0.59 -8.54 12.76
N VAL A 55 0.81 -8.61 11.45
CA VAL A 55 -0.20 -9.10 10.50
C VAL A 55 -0.29 -10.63 10.51
N ARG A 56 0.83 -11.32 10.77
CA ARG A 56 0.93 -12.78 10.70
C ARG A 56 0.92 -13.42 12.08
N GLU A 57 1.35 -12.69 13.08
CA GLU A 57 1.49 -13.21 14.44
C GLU A 57 0.42 -12.61 15.34
N PRO A 58 -0.25 -13.43 16.16
CA PRO A 58 -1.18 -12.92 17.16
C PRO A 58 -0.39 -12.12 18.19
N THR A 59 -0.41 -10.80 18.05
CA THR A 59 0.15 -9.91 19.06
C THR A 59 -0.94 -9.61 20.08
N ALA A 60 -0.65 -9.83 21.37
CA ALA A 60 -1.53 -9.39 22.47
C ALA A 60 -1.78 -7.86 22.50
N MET A 61 -1.12 -7.11 21.62
CA MET A 61 -1.18 -5.64 21.54
C MET A 61 -2.39 -5.09 20.80
N LEU A 62 -3.09 -5.89 19.97
CA LEU A 62 -4.23 -5.41 19.19
C LEU A 62 -5.48 -6.23 19.51
N SER A 63 -6.57 -5.55 19.83
CA SER A 63 -7.88 -6.20 19.83
C SER A 63 -8.24 -6.61 18.39
N GLY A 64 -9.14 -7.59 18.23
CA GLY A 64 -9.62 -7.99 16.89
C GLY A 64 -10.22 -6.82 16.10
N LYS A 65 -10.86 -5.88 16.79
CA LYS A 65 -11.38 -4.63 16.20
C LYS A 65 -10.26 -3.73 15.69
N ASP A 66 -9.21 -3.54 16.49
CA ASP A 66 -8.08 -2.70 16.10
C ASP A 66 -7.29 -3.31 14.96
N PHE A 67 -7.11 -4.64 14.97
CA PHE A 67 -6.53 -5.37 13.84
C PHE A 67 -7.25 -5.05 12.53
N LEU A 68 -8.58 -5.19 12.50
CA LEU A 68 -9.39 -4.89 11.31
C LEU A 68 -9.28 -3.42 10.89
N ASN A 69 -9.15 -2.49 11.83
CA ASN A 69 -8.97 -1.06 11.55
C ASN A 69 -7.57 -0.72 11.03
N CYS A 70 -6.53 -1.45 11.47
CA CYS A 70 -5.15 -1.22 11.06
C CYS A 70 -4.83 -1.79 9.66
N VAL A 71 -5.47 -2.89 9.27
CA VAL A 71 -5.21 -3.55 7.97
C VAL A 71 -5.36 -2.60 6.77
N PRO A 72 -6.45 -1.82 6.61
CA PRO A 72 -6.60 -0.87 5.50
C PRO A 72 -5.47 0.16 5.41
N THR A 73 -4.92 0.56 6.55
CA THR A 73 -3.78 1.48 6.61
C THR A 73 -2.52 0.82 6.06
N LYS A 74 -2.27 -0.43 6.45
CA LYS A 74 -1.10 -1.22 6.02
C LYS A 74 -1.08 -1.49 4.51
N ILE A 75 -2.23 -1.80 3.92
CA ILE A 75 -2.34 -2.12 2.48
C ILE A 75 -2.61 -0.88 1.62
N ASN A 76 -2.51 0.32 2.19
CA ASN A 76 -2.82 1.58 1.51
C ASN A 76 -4.23 1.61 0.88
N ALA A 77 -5.22 1.03 1.56
CA ALA A 77 -6.62 0.93 1.12
C ALA A 77 -7.53 2.01 1.71
N LEU A 78 -7.04 2.86 2.62
CA LEU A 78 -7.81 4.01 3.12
C LEU A 78 -8.27 4.90 1.97
N SER A 79 -9.46 5.49 2.13
CA SER A 79 -10.00 6.40 1.13
C SER A 79 -9.19 7.70 1.08
N SER A 80 -8.81 8.10 -0.13
CA SER A 80 -8.16 9.39 -0.42
C SER A 80 -8.76 9.96 -1.70
N THR A 81 -8.71 11.28 -1.91
CA THR A 81 -9.26 11.86 -3.17
C THR A 81 -8.59 11.24 -4.39
N SER A 82 -7.29 10.97 -4.34
CA SER A 82 -6.56 10.30 -5.42
C SER A 82 -7.16 8.94 -5.77
N LYS A 83 -7.62 8.18 -4.77
CA LYS A 83 -8.28 6.88 -4.97
C LYS A 83 -9.71 7.02 -5.45
N THR A 84 -10.51 7.88 -4.82
CA THR A 84 -11.94 8.03 -5.14
C THR A 84 -12.16 8.69 -6.51
N THR A 85 -11.16 9.40 -7.03
CA THR A 85 -11.22 10.06 -8.35
C THR A 85 -10.52 9.28 -9.46
N ARG A 86 -10.05 8.05 -9.17
CA ARG A 86 -9.45 7.16 -10.16
C ARG A 86 -10.42 6.92 -11.32
N GLY A 87 -9.89 6.89 -12.54
CA GLY A 87 -10.68 6.65 -13.75
C GLY A 87 -11.61 7.79 -14.16
N ARG A 88 -11.62 8.90 -13.42
CA ARG A 88 -12.42 10.09 -13.70
C ARG A 88 -11.50 11.23 -14.15
N ALA A 89 -11.75 11.75 -15.35
CA ALA A 89 -11.04 12.91 -15.87
C ALA A 89 -11.41 14.19 -15.08
N ASN A 90 -10.49 15.16 -15.05
CA ASN A 90 -10.68 16.52 -14.52
C ASN A 90 -11.16 16.61 -13.06
N GLN A 91 -10.91 15.59 -12.24
CA GLN A 91 -11.30 15.63 -10.83
C GLN A 91 -10.26 16.35 -9.97
N TYR A 92 -10.72 17.11 -9.00
CA TYR A 92 -9.88 17.76 -8.00
C TYR A 92 -9.24 16.72 -7.06
N ARG A 93 -7.90 16.66 -7.05
CA ARG A 93 -7.14 15.69 -6.25
C ARG A 93 -6.40 16.29 -5.06
N MET A 94 -6.53 17.59 -4.79
CA MET A 94 -5.81 18.21 -3.68
C MET A 94 -6.37 17.77 -2.33
N CYS A 95 -5.59 18.02 -1.28
CA CYS A 95 -6.00 17.74 0.07
C CYS A 95 -7.26 18.52 0.46
N ARG A 96 -8.28 17.78 0.93
CA ARG A 96 -9.53 18.35 1.47
C ARG A 96 -9.32 19.21 2.71
N ALA A 97 -8.19 19.07 3.39
CA ALA A 97 -7.82 19.90 4.54
C ALA A 97 -7.15 21.22 4.13
N GLY A 98 -7.04 21.53 2.83
CA GLY A 98 -6.43 22.77 2.34
C GLY A 98 -4.91 22.71 2.22
N CYS A 99 -4.27 21.54 2.35
CA CYS A 99 -2.85 21.41 2.05
C CYS A 99 -2.61 21.64 0.54
N GLN A 100 -1.52 22.32 0.20
CA GLN A 100 -1.06 22.52 -1.18
C GLN A 100 -0.37 21.25 -1.75
N SER A 101 -0.99 20.09 -1.56
CA SER A 101 -0.50 18.81 -2.02
C SER A 101 -1.65 17.90 -2.43
N THR A 102 -1.37 16.97 -3.35
CA THR A 102 -2.33 15.94 -3.75
C THR A 102 -2.68 15.05 -2.56
N GLN A 103 -3.97 14.80 -2.32
CA GLN A 103 -4.41 13.94 -1.23
C GLN A 103 -4.17 12.48 -1.61
N THR A 104 -3.03 11.96 -1.15
CA THR A 104 -2.77 10.53 -1.07
C THR A 104 -2.94 10.07 0.38
N THR A 105 -3.10 8.77 0.60
CA THR A 105 -3.09 8.20 1.96
C THR A 105 -1.78 8.53 2.68
N TYR A 106 -0.65 8.48 1.96
CA TYR A 106 0.66 8.89 2.49
C TYR A 106 0.62 10.34 2.99
N HIS A 107 0.11 11.26 2.17
CA HIS A 107 -0.06 12.65 2.59
C HIS A 107 -0.92 12.74 3.86
N ILE A 108 -2.08 12.08 3.90
CA ILE A 108 -2.99 12.10 5.06
C ILE A 108 -2.29 11.63 6.32
N ILE A 109 -1.55 10.52 6.28
CA ILE A 109 -0.97 9.92 7.48
C ILE A 109 0.30 10.64 7.91
N GLN A 110 1.20 10.94 6.97
CA GLN A 110 2.58 11.35 7.27
C GLN A 110 2.78 12.86 7.30
N ALA A 111 2.02 13.62 6.51
CA ALA A 111 2.32 15.05 6.27
C ALA A 111 1.17 16.01 6.62
N CYS A 112 -0.09 15.57 6.47
CA CYS A 112 -1.24 16.45 6.57
C CYS A 112 -1.37 17.05 7.97
N HIS A 113 -1.70 18.34 8.06
CA HIS A 113 -1.87 19.02 9.35
C HIS A 113 -3.05 18.45 10.13
N ARG A 114 -4.10 17.93 9.46
CA ARG A 114 -5.28 17.34 10.10
C ARG A 114 -4.98 16.15 11.02
N THR A 115 -3.84 15.49 10.81
CA THR A 115 -3.39 14.31 11.57
C THR A 115 -2.16 14.63 12.42
N VAL A 116 -1.78 15.91 12.57
CA VAL A 116 -0.59 16.30 13.32
C VAL A 116 -0.66 15.85 14.78
N GLY A 117 -1.80 16.04 15.45
CA GLY A 117 -2.01 15.60 16.84
C GLY A 117 -1.77 14.10 16.99
N ALA A 118 -2.47 13.28 16.20
CA ALA A 118 -2.30 11.82 16.23
C ALA A 118 -0.86 11.37 15.91
N ARG A 119 -0.11 12.10 15.07
CA ARG A 119 1.31 11.81 14.82
C ARG A 119 2.17 12.12 16.05
N ILE A 120 1.91 13.25 16.72
CA ILE A 120 2.59 13.64 17.95
C ILE A 120 2.29 12.63 19.06
N ASP A 121 1.02 12.24 19.24
CA ASP A 121 0.61 11.26 20.24
C ASP A 121 1.32 9.93 20.01
N LYS A 122 1.32 9.43 18.78
CA LYS A 122 2.06 8.21 18.40
C LYS A 122 3.55 8.34 18.71
N HIS A 123 4.17 9.47 18.38
CA HIS A 123 5.58 9.72 18.68
C HIS A 123 5.82 9.67 20.19
N ASN A 124 5.00 10.36 20.98
CA ASN A 124 5.13 10.42 22.43
C ASN A 124 4.93 9.05 23.08
N SER A 125 3.97 8.25 22.61
CA SER A 125 3.77 6.87 23.09
C SER A 125 4.98 5.98 22.84
N VAL A 126 5.60 6.08 21.66
CA VAL A 126 6.82 5.30 21.34
C VAL A 126 8.00 5.79 22.17
N ALA A 127 8.20 7.12 22.28
CA ALA A 127 9.28 7.70 23.07
C ALA A 127 9.15 7.43 24.58
N ALA A 128 7.93 7.22 25.08
CA ALA A 128 7.66 6.83 26.46
C ALA A 128 7.86 5.33 26.70
N TYR A 129 7.70 4.49 25.68
CA TYR A 129 7.90 3.04 25.78
C TYR A 129 9.38 2.63 25.85
N ASP A 130 10.27 3.45 25.27
CA ASP A 130 11.71 3.21 25.27
C ASP A 130 12.42 3.69 26.57
N LYS A 131 11.64 4.08 27.58
CA LYS A 131 12.11 4.45 28.92
C LYS A 131 11.74 3.39 29.94
#